data_AF-A0A0M9YWU0-F1
#
_entry.id   AF-A0A0M9YWU0-F1
#
_cell.length_a   1.000
_cell.length_b   1.000
_cell.length_c   1.000
_cell.angle_alpha   90.00
_cell.angle_beta   90.00
_cell.angle_gamma   90.00
#
_symmetry.space_group_name_H-M   'P 1'
#
loop_
_entity.id
_entity.type
_entity.pdbx_description
1 polymer ?
#
loop_
_entity_poly.entity_id
_entity_poly.type
_entity_poly.pdbx_seq_one_letter_code
_entity_poly.pdbx_strand_id
1 'polypeptide(L)'
;MSSETTTKIPEAAAVPPPGAATPKRRVPQGHRRLLTRRDRITLGLMAGLPTILHVALVWVTALASIALAFTTWDGIGIDSIRWVGLDNFRELFSNNPQFWPAVQHNVIWFVVLILIPTPLGLFLAVQLDKKIRFSRVYQTAFFLPVVMSLAVIGFV
;
A
#
# COMPACT_ATOMS: atom_id res chain seq x y z
N MET A 1 41.81 77.27 -22.76
CA MET A 1 42.66 76.74 -23.85
C MET A 1 43.63 75.76 -23.18
N SER A 2 43.71 74.53 -23.70
CA SER A 2 44.49 73.37 -23.20
C SER A 2 43.90 72.69 -21.95
N SER A 3 43.12 71.59 -22.05
CA SER A 3 43.43 70.21 -22.46
C SER A 3 44.50 69.55 -21.58
N GLU A 4 44.09 68.64 -20.67
CA GLU A 4 44.82 67.40 -20.40
C GLU A 4 43.84 66.26 -20.07
N THR A 5 43.85 65.29 -20.97
CA THR A 5 43.25 63.97 -20.87
C THR A 5 44.09 63.13 -19.90
N THR A 6 43.47 62.45 -18.92
CA THR A 6 44.11 61.32 -18.24
C THR A 6 43.19 60.11 -18.27
N THR A 7 43.70 59.12 -18.99
CA THR A 7 43.20 57.79 -19.33
C THR A 7 42.76 57.00 -18.10
N LYS A 8 41.50 56.51 -18.11
CA LYS A 8 41.05 55.46 -17.20
C LYS A 8 41.70 54.13 -17.60
N ILE A 9 42.64 53.65 -16.81
CA ILE A 9 43.12 52.26 -16.85
C ILE A 9 42.07 51.40 -16.12
N PRO A 10 41.61 50.27 -16.66
CA PRO A 10 40.72 49.38 -15.94
C PRO A 10 41.55 48.61 -14.91
N GLU A 11 41.44 49.02 -13.65
CA GLU A 11 42.06 48.32 -12.53
C GLU A 11 41.49 46.91 -12.44
N ALA A 12 42.39 45.95 -12.64
CA ALA A 12 42.12 44.53 -12.69
C ALA A 12 41.33 44.06 -11.47
N ALA A 13 40.31 43.25 -11.72
CA ALA A 13 39.59 42.51 -10.70
C ALA A 13 40.59 41.73 -9.84
N ALA A 14 40.81 42.21 -8.62
CA ALA A 14 41.63 41.57 -7.62
C ALA A 14 41.04 40.18 -7.31
N VAL A 15 41.71 39.14 -7.76
CA VAL A 15 41.45 37.75 -7.37
C VAL A 15 41.68 37.66 -5.84
N PRO A 16 40.68 37.26 -5.03
CA PRO A 16 40.89 37.14 -3.59
C PRO A 16 41.89 36.02 -3.29
N PRO A 17 42.74 36.18 -2.25
CA PRO A 17 43.80 35.22 -1.94
C PRO A 17 43.24 33.83 -1.58
N PRO A 18 43.90 32.74 -2.02
CA PRO A 18 43.50 31.38 -1.68
C PRO A 18 43.89 31.10 -0.23
N GLY A 19 42.97 31.34 0.70
CA GLY A 19 43.23 31.04 2.11
C GLY A 19 42.32 31.66 3.17
N ALA A 20 41.33 32.49 2.80
CA ALA A 20 40.35 32.96 3.76
C ALA A 20 39.31 31.86 4.04
N ALA A 21 39.61 30.98 5.00
CA ALA A 21 38.66 30.02 5.53
C ALA A 21 37.41 30.76 6.01
N THR A 22 36.28 30.52 5.35
CA THR A 22 34.97 31.01 5.79
C THR A 22 34.72 30.51 7.21
N PRO A 23 34.25 31.37 8.14
CA PRO A 23 33.92 30.90 9.48
C PRO A 23 32.79 29.87 9.33
N LYS A 24 33.10 28.60 9.60
CA LYS A 24 32.09 27.52 9.63
C LYS A 24 31.03 27.93 10.64
N ARG A 25 29.89 28.41 10.15
CA ARG A 25 28.69 28.68 10.94
C ARG A 25 28.34 27.37 11.65
N ARG A 26 28.67 27.25 12.94
CA ARG A 26 28.30 26.10 13.75
C ARG A 26 26.78 26.05 13.78
N VAL A 27 26.20 25.16 12.99
CA VAL A 27 24.77 24.85 13.08
C VAL A 27 24.56 24.30 14.50
N PRO A 28 23.71 24.89 15.34
CA PRO A 28 23.43 24.31 16.64
C PRO A 28 22.78 22.95 16.41
N GLN A 29 23.52 21.87 16.67
CA GLN A 29 22.99 20.51 16.72
C GLN A 29 22.20 20.37 18.02
N GLY A 30 21.01 20.98 18.03
CA GLY A 30 20.00 20.74 19.06
C GLY A 30 19.62 19.28 19.01
N HIS A 31 20.06 18.53 20.02
CA HIS A 31 19.70 17.13 20.20
C HIS A 31 18.17 17.05 20.28
N ARG A 32 17.58 16.49 19.24
CA ARG A 32 16.14 16.24 19.05
C ARG A 32 15.61 15.27 20.13
N ARG A 33 15.45 15.71 21.37
CA ARG A 33 14.55 15.04 22.33
C ARG A 33 13.12 15.49 22.01
N LEU A 34 12.61 14.99 20.88
CA LEU A 34 11.39 15.50 20.26
C LEU A 34 10.08 15.11 20.95
N LEU A 35 10.10 14.19 21.93
CA LEU A 35 8.87 13.65 22.49
C LEU A 35 8.86 13.80 24.01
N THR A 36 7.99 14.69 24.49
CA THR A 36 7.62 14.81 25.91
C THR A 36 6.95 13.52 26.38
N ARG A 37 6.96 13.19 27.69
CA ARG A 37 6.25 12.00 28.21
C ARG A 37 4.80 11.88 27.72
N ARG A 38 4.09 13.01 27.65
CA ARG A 38 2.72 13.10 27.10
C ARG A 38 2.66 12.74 25.62
N ASP A 39 3.63 13.20 24.84
CA ASP A 39 3.70 12.93 23.40
C ASP A 39 3.95 11.45 23.11
N ARG A 40 4.78 10.77 23.92
CA ARG A 40 4.95 9.31 23.85
C ARG A 40 3.69 8.53 24.21
N ILE A 41 2.91 9.01 25.18
CA ILE A 41 1.62 8.39 25.55
C ILE A 41 0.61 8.61 24.43
N THR A 42 0.51 9.82 23.87
CA THR A 42 -0.37 10.13 22.76
C THR A 42 -0.02 9.30 21.53
N LEU A 43 1.26 9.23 21.14
CA LEU A 43 1.72 8.37 20.04
C LEU A 43 1.49 6.88 20.35
N GLY A 44 1.75 6.45 21.58
CA GLY A 44 1.49 5.08 22.03
C GLY A 44 0.01 4.71 21.98
N LEU A 45 -0.90 5.65 22.29
CA LEU A 45 -2.33 5.40 22.23
C LEU A 45 -2.84 5.43 20.77
N MET A 46 -2.44 6.45 20.00
CA MET A 46 -2.91 6.62 18.61
C MET A 46 -2.36 5.57 17.64
N ALA A 47 -1.11 5.12 17.83
CA ALA A 47 -0.51 4.08 16.99
C ALA A 47 -0.60 2.70 17.64
N GLY A 48 -0.37 2.60 18.96
CA GLY A 48 -0.34 1.32 19.66
C GLY A 48 -1.72 0.69 19.80
N LEU A 49 -2.77 1.45 20.12
CA LEU A 49 -4.11 0.87 20.27
C LEU A 49 -4.64 0.28 18.95
N PRO A 50 -4.60 0.97 17.79
CA PRO A 50 -4.99 0.35 16.52
C PRO A 50 -4.10 -0.82 16.14
N THR A 51 -2.79 -0.75 16.44
CA THR A 51 -1.86 -1.86 16.14
C THR A 51 -2.18 -3.10 16.97
N ILE A 52 -2.44 -2.94 18.26
CA ILE A 52 -2.82 -4.06 19.14
C ILE A 52 -4.13 -4.67 18.68
N LEU A 53 -5.13 -3.84 18.36
CA LEU A 53 -6.40 -4.33 17.81
C LEU A 53 -6.19 -5.06 16.48
N HIS A 54 -5.37 -4.53 15.59
CA HIS A 54 -5.04 -5.19 14.33
C HIS A 54 -4.37 -6.55 14.57
N VAL A 55 -3.39 -6.62 15.46
CA VAL A 55 -2.72 -7.89 15.81
C VAL A 55 -3.71 -8.88 16.45
N ALA A 56 -4.52 -8.44 17.41
CA ALA A 56 -5.45 -9.29 18.11
C ALA A 56 -6.61 -9.78 17.20
N LEU A 57 -7.13 -8.94 16.31
CA LEU A 57 -8.29 -9.31 15.50
C LEU A 57 -7.91 -9.94 14.16
N VAL A 58 -6.76 -9.60 13.58
CA VAL A 58 -6.34 -10.09 12.26
C VAL A 58 -5.33 -11.22 12.41
N TRP A 59 -4.26 -10.99 13.16
CA TRP A 59 -3.17 -11.96 13.25
C TRP A 59 -3.52 -13.14 14.14
N VAL A 60 -4.06 -12.90 15.34
CA VAL A 60 -4.43 -14.00 16.23
C VAL A 60 -5.52 -14.87 15.60
N THR A 61 -6.51 -14.28 14.95
CA THR A 61 -7.56 -15.05 14.25
C THR A 61 -7.00 -15.83 13.07
N ALA A 62 -6.11 -15.23 12.26
CA ALA A 62 -5.44 -15.93 11.16
C ALA A 62 -4.60 -17.12 11.67
N LEU A 63 -3.84 -16.93 12.75
CA LEU A 63 -3.06 -18.01 13.37
C LEU A 63 -3.96 -19.09 13.97
N ALA A 64 -5.08 -18.71 14.58
CA ALA A 64 -6.08 -19.66 15.06
C ALA A 64 -6.70 -20.47 13.92
N SER A 65 -7.01 -19.85 12.78
CA SER A 65 -7.47 -20.55 11.58
C SER A 65 -6.43 -21.54 11.04
N ILE A 66 -5.15 -21.18 11.08
CA ILE A 66 -4.06 -22.10 10.70
C ILE A 66 -3.99 -23.27 11.69
N ALA A 67 -4.07 -23.02 13.00
CA ALA A 67 -4.08 -24.08 14.00
C ALA A 67 -5.27 -25.03 13.82
N LEU A 68 -6.46 -24.48 13.52
CA LEU A 68 -7.66 -25.26 13.24
C LEU A 68 -7.52 -26.15 12.01
N ALA A 69 -6.72 -25.77 11.00
CA ALA A 69 -6.49 -26.60 9.82
C ALA A 69 -5.82 -27.96 10.17
N PHE A 70 -5.13 -28.06 11.30
CA PHE A 70 -4.54 -29.30 11.82
C PHE A 70 -5.45 -30.06 12.80
N THR A 71 -6.70 -29.61 12.96
CA THR A 71 -7.70 -30.21 13.85
C THR A 71 -8.93 -30.69 13.08
N THR A 72 -9.60 -31.74 13.55
CA THR A 72 -10.96 -32.07 13.09
C THR A 72 -11.92 -31.24 13.93
N TRP A 73 -12.82 -30.50 13.27
CA TRP A 73 -13.88 -29.80 13.96
C TRP A 73 -15.16 -29.82 13.14
N ASP A 74 -16.24 -30.32 13.74
CA ASP A 74 -17.55 -30.43 13.08
C ASP A 74 -18.34 -29.11 13.10
N GLY A 75 -17.72 -28.02 13.60
CA GLY A 75 -18.33 -26.69 13.70
C GLY A 75 -19.36 -26.54 14.84
N ILE A 76 -19.74 -27.64 15.48
CA ILE A 76 -20.72 -27.67 16.58
C ILE A 76 -19.98 -28.02 17.88
N GLY A 77 -19.86 -27.03 18.76
CA GLY A 77 -19.23 -27.18 20.08
C GLY A 77 -17.70 -27.17 20.04
N ILE A 78 -17.06 -26.59 21.06
CA ILE A 78 -15.59 -26.51 21.17
C ILE A 78 -14.99 -27.86 21.57
N ASP A 79 -15.78 -28.73 22.21
CA ASP A 79 -15.35 -30.03 22.72
C ASP A 79 -15.08 -31.06 21.61
N SER A 80 -15.57 -30.82 20.39
CA SER A 80 -15.35 -31.70 19.23
C SER A 80 -14.01 -31.44 18.54
N ILE A 81 -13.24 -30.41 18.94
CA ILE A 81 -11.94 -30.10 18.38
C ILE A 81 -10.92 -31.18 18.79
N ARG A 82 -10.48 -31.97 17.82
CA ARG A 82 -9.43 -32.99 18.02
C ARG A 82 -8.23 -32.69 17.14
N TRP A 83 -7.03 -32.78 17.71
CA TRP A 83 -5.79 -32.62 16.96
C TRP A 83 -5.48 -33.88 16.13
N VAL A 84 -5.47 -33.74 14.80
CA VAL A 84 -5.19 -34.81 13.83
C VAL A 84 -3.88 -34.58 13.07
N GLY A 85 -3.23 -33.44 13.30
CA GLY A 85 -1.99 -33.10 12.60
C GLY A 85 -2.22 -32.98 11.09
N LEU A 86 -1.59 -33.84 10.31
CA LEU A 86 -1.56 -33.73 8.83
C LEU A 86 -2.61 -34.59 8.11
N ASP A 87 -3.46 -35.31 8.83
CA ASP A 87 -4.41 -36.24 8.21
C ASP A 87 -5.45 -35.51 7.34
N ASN A 88 -5.91 -34.34 7.77
CA ASN A 88 -6.78 -33.45 6.99
C ASN A 88 -6.18 -33.14 5.60
N PHE A 89 -4.86 -32.87 5.54
CA PHE A 89 -4.19 -32.57 4.28
C PHE A 89 -4.05 -33.81 3.40
N ARG A 90 -3.71 -34.97 3.99
CA ARG A 90 -3.62 -36.23 3.22
C ARG A 90 -4.95 -36.58 2.57
N GLU A 91 -6.04 -36.44 3.31
CA GLU A 91 -7.39 -36.70 2.83
C GLU A 91 -7.78 -35.72 1.71
N LEU A 92 -7.49 -34.43 1.87
CA LEU A 92 -7.73 -33.41 0.84
C LEU A 92 -6.96 -33.68 -0.46
N PHE A 93 -5.67 -34.03 -0.38
CA PHE A 93 -4.83 -34.19 -1.57
C PHE A 93 -5.00 -35.56 -2.27
N SER A 94 -5.31 -36.62 -1.51
CA SER A 94 -5.29 -38.00 -2.02
C SER A 94 -6.68 -38.61 -2.21
N ASN A 95 -7.63 -38.27 -1.33
CA ASN A 95 -8.92 -38.96 -1.26
C ASN A 95 -10.08 -38.08 -1.74
N ASN A 96 -9.90 -36.77 -1.84
CA ASN A 96 -10.94 -35.86 -2.30
C ASN A 96 -10.87 -35.63 -3.83
N PRO A 97 -11.78 -36.21 -4.63
CA PRO A 97 -11.75 -36.08 -6.08
C PRO A 97 -12.07 -34.66 -6.58
N GLN A 98 -12.65 -33.81 -5.72
CA GLN A 98 -13.05 -32.45 -6.08
C GLN A 98 -11.94 -31.42 -5.82
N PHE A 99 -10.91 -31.76 -5.05
CA PHE A 99 -9.86 -30.83 -4.66
C PHE A 99 -9.11 -30.26 -5.87
N TRP A 100 -8.55 -31.11 -6.73
CA TRP A 100 -7.79 -30.67 -7.91
C TRP A 100 -8.63 -29.91 -8.94
N PRO A 101 -9.86 -30.35 -9.30
CA PRO A 101 -10.76 -29.54 -10.11
C PRO A 101 -11.05 -28.18 -9.50
N ALA A 102 -11.30 -28.09 -8.19
CA ALA A 102 -11.57 -26.82 -7.52
C ALA A 102 -10.36 -25.87 -7.57
N VAL A 103 -9.14 -26.38 -7.35
CA VAL A 103 -7.90 -25.60 -7.49
C VAL A 103 -7.73 -25.11 -8.94
N GLN A 104 -7.94 -25.97 -9.93
CA GLN A 104 -7.85 -25.60 -11.34
C GLN A 104 -8.85 -24.51 -11.70
N HIS A 105 -10.12 -24.65 -11.30
CA HIS A 105 -11.13 -23.61 -11.55
C HIS A 105 -10.74 -22.29 -10.87
N ASN A 106 -10.25 -22.32 -9.63
CA ASN A 106 -9.81 -21.12 -8.92
C ASN A 106 -8.66 -20.43 -9.68
N VAL A 107 -7.66 -21.18 -10.12
CA VAL A 107 -6.53 -20.64 -10.90
C VAL A 107 -6.98 -20.08 -12.24
N ILE A 108 -7.87 -20.78 -12.97
CA ILE A 108 -8.44 -20.28 -14.23
C ILE A 108 -9.17 -18.95 -13.98
N TRP A 109 -10.06 -18.89 -13.00
CA TRP A 109 -10.77 -17.66 -12.65
C TRP A 109 -9.82 -16.54 -12.23
N PHE A 110 -8.82 -16.83 -11.42
CA PHE A 110 -7.81 -15.86 -11.00
C PHE A 110 -7.07 -15.27 -12.21
N VAL A 111 -6.59 -16.11 -13.12
CA VAL A 111 -5.88 -15.67 -14.33
C VAL A 111 -6.81 -14.87 -15.25
N VAL A 112 -8.03 -15.36 -15.47
CA VAL A 112 -9.03 -14.69 -16.31
C VAL A 112 -9.40 -13.31 -15.75
N LEU A 113 -9.65 -13.20 -14.44
CA LEU A 113 -10.04 -11.96 -13.78
C LEU A 113 -8.91 -10.94 -13.66
N ILE A 114 -7.66 -11.35 -13.83
CA ILE A 114 -6.53 -10.42 -13.93
C ILE A 114 -6.31 -10.04 -15.40
N LEU A 115 -6.24 -11.03 -16.30
CA LEU A 115 -5.84 -10.79 -17.68
C LEU A 115 -6.93 -10.16 -18.55
N ILE A 116 -8.22 -10.31 -18.23
CA ILE A 116 -9.29 -9.74 -19.04
C ILE A 116 -9.73 -8.36 -18.50
N PRO A 117 -10.20 -8.22 -17.25
CA PRO A 117 -10.69 -6.95 -16.72
C PRO A 117 -9.59 -5.90 -16.56
N THR A 118 -8.37 -6.26 -16.17
CA THR A 118 -7.30 -5.27 -15.94
C THR A 118 -6.85 -4.58 -17.23
N PRO A 119 -6.51 -5.30 -18.32
CA PRO A 119 -6.18 -4.65 -19.59
C PRO A 119 -7.38 -3.94 -20.21
N LEU A 120 -8.59 -4.50 -20.10
CA LEU A 120 -9.80 -3.84 -20.61
C LEU A 120 -10.07 -2.52 -19.86
N GLY A 121 -9.95 -2.53 -18.54
CA GLY A 121 -10.08 -1.32 -17.71
C GLY A 121 -9.02 -0.28 -18.02
N LEU A 122 -7.76 -0.71 -18.22
CA LEU A 122 -6.68 0.18 -18.63
C LEU A 122 -6.90 0.76 -20.03
N PHE A 123 -7.32 -0.07 -20.99
CA PHE A 123 -7.65 0.36 -22.35
C PHE A 123 -8.76 1.41 -22.34
N LEU A 124 -9.84 1.16 -21.60
CA LEU A 124 -10.95 2.11 -21.43
C LEU A 124 -10.48 3.40 -20.75
N ALA A 125 -9.63 3.31 -19.71
CA ALA A 125 -9.08 4.48 -19.03
C ALA A 125 -8.25 5.36 -19.98
N VAL A 126 -7.35 4.77 -20.78
CA VAL A 126 -6.55 5.49 -21.78
C VAL A 126 -7.45 6.13 -22.84
N GLN A 127 -8.49 5.43 -23.28
CA GLN A 127 -9.41 5.96 -24.29
C GLN A 127 -10.21 7.16 -23.76
N LEU A 128 -10.53 7.16 -22.47
CA LEU A 128 -11.29 8.20 -21.77
C LEU A 128 -10.44 9.44 -21.44
N ASP A 129 -9.14 9.25 -21.22
CA ASP A 129 -8.14 10.31 -20.96
C ASP A 129 -7.86 11.18 -22.20
N LYS A 130 -8.04 10.62 -23.41
CA LYS A 130 -7.86 11.32 -24.70
C LYS A 130 -8.87 12.46 -24.98
N LYS A 131 -9.54 13.01 -23.97
CA LYS A 131 -10.54 14.10 -24.06
C LYS A 131 -11.62 13.84 -25.12
N ILE A 132 -12.10 12.61 -25.20
CA ILE A 132 -13.24 12.26 -26.06
C ILE A 132 -14.49 13.07 -25.67
N ARG A 133 -15.24 13.53 -26.68
CA ARG A 133 -16.51 14.24 -26.49
C ARG A 133 -17.44 13.36 -25.65
N PHE A 134 -17.99 13.92 -24.57
CA PHE A 134 -18.81 13.23 -23.55
C PHE A 134 -18.07 12.31 -22.55
N SER A 135 -16.76 12.49 -22.32
CA SER A 135 -15.99 11.73 -21.31
C SER A 135 -16.70 11.60 -19.94
N ARG A 136 -17.38 12.65 -19.45
CA ARG A 136 -18.14 12.58 -18.18
C ARG A 136 -19.29 11.56 -18.18
N VAL A 137 -20.00 11.39 -19.30
CA VAL A 137 -21.12 10.43 -19.38
C VAL A 137 -20.60 8.99 -19.34
N TYR A 138 -19.52 8.72 -20.07
CA TYR A 138 -18.85 7.41 -20.04
C TYR A 138 -18.32 7.09 -18.64
N GLN A 139 -17.65 8.05 -17.98
CA GLN A 139 -17.21 7.89 -16.59
C GLN A 139 -18.37 7.49 -15.68
N THR A 140 -19.48 8.25 -15.70
CA THR A 140 -20.64 7.94 -14.86
C THR A 140 -21.20 6.54 -15.17
N ALA A 141 -21.37 6.17 -16.44
CA ALA A 141 -21.92 4.87 -16.82
C ALA A 141 -21.05 3.67 -16.38
N PHE A 142 -19.72 3.81 -16.41
CA PHE A 142 -18.79 2.77 -15.95
C PHE A 142 -18.65 2.73 -14.42
N PHE A 143 -18.72 3.88 -13.75
CA PHE A 143 -18.62 3.94 -12.28
C PHE A 143 -19.94 3.64 -11.58
N LEU A 144 -21.09 3.87 -12.22
CA LEU A 144 -22.40 3.63 -11.61
C LEU A 144 -22.50 2.21 -11.03
N PRO A 145 -22.22 1.13 -11.78
CA PRO A 145 -22.38 -0.23 -11.26
C PRO A 145 -21.44 -0.54 -10.10
N VAL A 146 -20.23 0.03 -10.11
CA VAL A 146 -19.24 -0.19 -9.05
C VAL A 146 -19.66 0.48 -7.73
N VAL A 147 -20.37 1.59 -7.81
CA VAL A 147 -20.88 2.33 -6.65
C VAL A 147 -22.24 1.78 -6.19
N MET A 148 -22.98 1.12 -7.09
CA MET A 148 -24.23 0.44 -6.75
C MET A 148 -23.95 -0.74 -5.81
N SER A 149 -24.85 -0.94 -4.84
CA SER A 149 -24.74 -2.05 -3.90
C SER A 149 -24.80 -3.39 -4.63
N LEU A 150 -23.93 -4.32 -4.23
CA LEU A 150 -23.93 -5.71 -4.68
C LEU A 150 -25.32 -6.36 -4.61
N ALA A 151 -26.14 -5.99 -3.62
CA ALA A 151 -27.49 -6.49 -3.49
C ALA A 151 -28.35 -6.10 -4.71
N VAL A 152 -28.28 -4.86 -5.18
CA VAL A 152 -29.06 -4.39 -6.33
C VAL A 152 -28.61 -5.07 -7.62
N ILE A 153 -27.30 -5.31 -7.75
CA ILE A 153 -26.72 -5.99 -8.91
C ILE A 153 -27.07 -7.48 -8.91
N GLY A 154 -27.16 -8.12 -7.75
CA GLY A 154 -27.50 -9.54 -7.62
C GLY A 154 -28.98 -9.85 -7.79
N PHE A 155 -29.87 -8.86 -7.68
CA PHE A 155 -31.32 -9.02 -7.88
C PHE A 155 -31.78 -8.87 -9.34
N VAL A 156 -30.98 -8.24 -10.20
CA VAL A 156 -31.28 -8.02 -11.63
C VAL A 156 -30.58 -9.07 -12.47
#